data_AF-A0A8H6Z5Q9-F1
#
_entry.id   AF-A0A8H6Z5Q9-F1
#
_cell.length_a   1.000
_cell.length_b   1.000
_cell.length_c   1.000
_cell.angle_alpha   90.00
_cell.angle_beta   90.00
_cell.angle_gamma   90.00
#
_symmetry.space_group_name_H-M   'P 1'
#
loop_
_entity.id
_entity.type
_entity.pdbx_description
1 polymer ?
#
loop_
_entity_poly.entity_id
_entity_poly.type
_entity_poly.pdbx_seq_one_letter_code
_entity_poly.pdbx_strand_id
1 'polypeptide(L)'
;MTETQSPRPTTDGILAECPRFRVLVVGRSGVGKSSLINHAFGIDLATVAHGRRGKCNIEDEIISEHNAYFVLHDSMGFEPGNTKEFETAKEFFRSRGKRVPLKDRVHAIWLCIKVPHAGSRVFETGDEEFLKLAATAKVPVVVVFTQFDILYSGIEMVLTDEEMKLPADQLRRLCSERAENEFEKICLPPLQKYRPCTPTCADFRPRSEQQSRPPCFSRSYQNYSESPGRHR
;
A
#
# COMPACT_ATOMS: atom_id res chain seq x y z
N MET A 1 9.57 -51.21 -5.73
CA MET A 1 10.17 -50.07 -5.02
C MET A 1 9.40 -48.83 -5.46
N THR A 2 8.40 -48.43 -4.68
CA THR A 2 7.61 -47.22 -4.95
C THR A 2 8.37 -46.05 -4.33
N GLU A 3 9.05 -45.27 -5.16
CA GLU A 3 9.64 -44.01 -4.74
C GLU A 3 8.54 -43.10 -4.20
N THR A 4 8.62 -42.83 -2.91
CA THR A 4 7.74 -41.86 -2.26
C THR A 4 8.29 -40.49 -2.64
N GLN A 5 7.69 -39.85 -3.65
CA GLN A 5 8.00 -38.46 -3.98
C GLN A 5 7.67 -37.61 -2.76
N SER A 6 8.70 -37.04 -2.13
CA SER A 6 8.54 -36.00 -1.12
C SER A 6 7.69 -34.86 -1.71
N PRO A 7 6.75 -34.28 -0.95
CA PRO A 7 5.96 -33.16 -1.44
C PRO A 7 6.91 -32.06 -1.89
N ARG A 8 6.81 -31.67 -3.16
CA ARG A 8 7.58 -30.54 -3.70
C ARG A 8 7.30 -29.32 -2.81
N PRO A 9 8.31 -28.51 -2.46
CA PRO A 9 8.08 -27.26 -1.74
C PRO A 9 6.99 -26.47 -2.47
N THR A 10 5.97 -26.03 -1.74
CA THR A 10 4.81 -25.31 -2.31
C THR A 10 5.25 -24.09 -3.12
N THR A 11 6.40 -23.51 -2.78
CA THR A 11 7.06 -22.42 -3.51
C THR A 11 7.47 -22.78 -4.93
N ASP A 12 7.97 -23.98 -5.21
CA ASP A 12 8.41 -24.35 -6.56
C ASP A 12 7.23 -24.44 -7.54
N GLY A 13 6.08 -24.91 -7.05
CA GLY A 13 4.83 -24.92 -7.82
C GLY A 13 4.33 -23.50 -8.12
N ILE A 14 4.35 -22.61 -7.12
CA ILE A 14 3.96 -21.20 -7.27
C ILE A 14 4.90 -20.48 -8.26
N LEU A 15 6.21 -20.72 -8.15
CA LEU A 15 7.21 -20.11 -9.04
C LEU A 15 7.16 -20.69 -10.46
N ALA A 16 6.72 -21.93 -10.63
CA ALA A 16 6.47 -22.51 -11.95
C ALA A 16 5.26 -21.86 -12.65
N GLU A 17 4.19 -21.59 -11.91
CA GLU A 17 2.98 -20.91 -12.43
C GLU A 17 3.19 -19.41 -12.65
N CYS A 18 3.89 -18.75 -11.73
CA CYS A 18 4.22 -17.34 -11.80
C CYS A 18 5.71 -17.10 -11.51
N PRO A 19 6.57 -17.19 -12.53
CA PRO A 19 8.01 -17.02 -12.36
C PRO A 19 8.43 -15.58 -12.05
N ARG A 20 7.51 -14.60 -12.09
CA ARG A 20 7.81 -13.21 -11.75
C ARG A 20 6.63 -12.57 -11.02
N PHE A 21 6.89 -12.15 -9.79
CA PHE A 21 6.00 -11.30 -9.00
C PHE A 21 6.36 -9.84 -9.25
N ARG A 22 5.39 -9.05 -9.73
CA ARG A 22 5.60 -7.65 -10.12
C ARG A 22 4.88 -6.71 -9.17
N VAL A 23 5.60 -5.70 -8.69
CA VAL A 23 5.04 -4.63 -7.88
C VAL A 23 5.19 -3.29 -8.58
N LEU A 24 4.08 -2.58 -8.69
CA LEU A 24 4.05 -1.22 -9.18
C LEU A 24 4.22 -0.26 -8.00
N VAL A 25 5.28 0.54 -8.02
CA VAL A 25 5.55 1.57 -7.00
C VAL A 25 5.01 2.90 -7.50
N VAL A 26 4.01 3.43 -6.79
CA VAL A 26 3.32 4.69 -7.13
C VAL A 26 3.38 5.66 -5.97
N GLY A 27 3.25 6.94 -6.28
CA GLY A 27 3.28 8.01 -5.28
C GLY A 27 3.87 9.27 -5.89
N ARG A 28 3.67 10.41 -5.23
CA ARG A 28 4.07 11.73 -5.73
C ARG A 28 5.56 11.87 -6.02
N SER A 29 5.91 12.88 -6.83
CA SER A 29 7.30 13.32 -6.94
C SER A 29 7.83 13.76 -5.57
N GLY A 30 9.09 13.44 -5.28
CA GLY A 30 9.73 13.77 -3.99
C GLY A 30 9.24 12.98 -2.76
N VAL A 31 8.28 12.05 -2.91
CA VAL A 31 7.75 11.27 -1.78
C VAL A 31 8.78 10.26 -1.22
N GLY A 32 9.83 9.93 -1.96
CA GLY A 32 10.87 8.98 -1.53
C GLY A 32 10.82 7.58 -2.15
N LYS A 33 10.08 7.38 -3.26
CA LYS A 33 10.01 6.08 -3.99
C LYS A 33 11.39 5.53 -4.32
N SER A 34 12.24 6.31 -4.99
CA SER A 34 13.56 5.83 -5.41
C SER A 34 14.44 5.46 -4.21
N SER A 35 14.39 6.25 -3.12
CA SER A 35 15.09 5.90 -1.87
C SER A 35 14.55 4.60 -1.27
N LEU A 36 13.24 4.40 -1.24
CA LEU A 36 12.61 3.16 -0.76
C LEU A 36 13.05 1.96 -1.59
N ILE A 37 13.00 2.08 -2.91
CA ILE A 37 13.41 1.02 -3.84
C ILE A 37 14.88 0.65 -3.60
N ASN A 38 15.77 1.64 -3.50
CA ASN A 38 17.18 1.40 -3.25
C ASN A 38 17.42 0.60 -1.97
N HIS A 39 16.78 1.01 -0.87
CA HIS A 39 16.94 0.35 0.42
C HIS A 39 16.30 -1.05 0.44
N ALA A 40 15.12 -1.22 -0.15
CA ALA A 40 14.41 -2.49 -0.15
C ALA A 40 15.04 -3.54 -1.07
N PHE A 41 15.69 -3.12 -2.16
CA PHE A 41 16.26 -4.02 -3.18
C PHE A 41 17.78 -4.13 -3.14
N GLY A 42 18.44 -3.34 -2.29
CA GLY A 42 19.90 -3.27 -2.22
C GLY A 42 20.53 -2.77 -3.52
N ILE A 43 19.76 -2.07 -4.36
CA ILE A 43 20.22 -1.54 -5.64
C ILE A 43 20.47 -0.05 -5.49
N ASP A 44 21.45 0.47 -6.22
CA ASP A 44 21.56 1.91 -6.41
C ASP A 44 20.87 2.29 -7.72
N LEU A 45 19.64 2.82 -7.64
CA LEU A 45 18.92 3.30 -8.81
C LEU A 45 19.68 4.41 -9.55
N ALA A 46 20.66 5.10 -8.93
CA ALA A 46 21.51 6.02 -9.66
C ALA A 46 22.44 5.30 -10.66
N THR A 47 22.78 4.03 -10.41
CA THR A 47 23.51 3.12 -11.30
C THR A 47 22.58 2.41 -12.28
N VAL A 48 21.37 1.98 -11.87
CA VAL A 48 20.34 1.46 -12.81
C VAL A 48 19.92 2.53 -13.83
N ALA A 49 19.95 3.81 -13.43
CA ALA A 49 19.74 4.98 -14.29
C ALA A 49 21.01 5.49 -15.00
N HIS A 50 21.98 4.62 -15.34
CA HIS A 50 23.02 4.93 -16.32
C HIS A 50 22.35 5.32 -17.67
N GLY A 51 22.16 6.57 -18.09
CA GLY A 51 22.60 7.84 -17.56
C GLY A 51 21.59 8.95 -17.86
N ARG A 52 20.73 9.29 -16.89
CA ARG A 52 20.15 10.62 -16.62
C ARG A 52 19.04 10.51 -15.56
N ARG A 53 19.23 11.16 -14.41
CA ARG A 53 18.13 11.51 -13.49
C ARG A 53 17.00 12.14 -14.30
N GLY A 54 15.79 11.57 -14.24
CA GLY A 54 14.62 12.05 -14.98
C GLY A 54 14.25 11.27 -16.26
N LYS A 55 14.88 10.10 -16.53
CA LYS A 55 14.58 9.27 -17.72
C LYS A 55 14.15 7.82 -17.42
N CYS A 56 13.73 7.47 -16.20
CA CYS A 56 13.21 6.11 -16.01
C CYS A 56 11.85 5.99 -16.72
N ASN A 57 11.62 4.88 -17.41
CA ASN A 57 10.33 4.55 -17.99
C ASN A 57 9.63 3.56 -17.07
N ILE A 58 8.32 3.71 -16.85
CA ILE A 58 7.54 2.78 -16.04
C ILE A 58 7.57 1.34 -16.59
N GLU A 59 7.83 1.17 -17.89
CA GLU A 59 8.01 -0.15 -18.51
C GLU A 59 9.34 -0.81 -18.16
N ASP A 60 10.32 -0.05 -17.67
CA ASP A 60 11.62 -0.59 -17.27
C ASP A 60 11.45 -1.49 -16.04
N GLU A 61 12.10 -2.65 -16.08
CA GLU A 61 12.07 -3.62 -14.99
C GLU A 61 13.23 -3.35 -14.04
N ILE A 62 12.90 -3.07 -12.78
CA ILE A 62 13.88 -2.96 -11.70
C ILE A 62 13.91 -4.30 -10.98
N ILE A 63 15.05 -5.00 -11.04
CA ILE A 63 15.23 -6.36 -10.49
C ILE A 63 16.45 -6.34 -9.58
N SER A 64 16.37 -6.98 -8.42
CA SER A 64 17.53 -7.17 -7.54
C SER A 64 18.36 -8.37 -8.01
N GLU A 65 19.68 -8.26 -7.93
CA GLU A 65 20.60 -9.38 -8.17
C GLU A 65 20.36 -10.55 -7.22
N HIS A 66 19.82 -10.27 -6.02
CA HIS A 66 19.54 -11.28 -5.00
C HIS A 66 18.18 -11.98 -5.16
N ASN A 67 17.27 -11.43 -5.99
CA ASN A 67 15.95 -12.00 -6.18
C ASN A 67 15.37 -11.68 -7.57
N ALA A 68 15.66 -12.54 -8.53
CA ALA A 68 15.17 -12.42 -9.90
C ALA A 68 13.65 -12.68 -10.06
N TYR A 69 12.99 -13.22 -9.04
CA TYR A 69 11.55 -13.46 -9.06
C TYR A 69 10.74 -12.19 -8.77
N PHE A 70 11.36 -11.16 -8.22
CA PHE A 70 10.68 -9.93 -7.84
C PHE A 70 11.06 -8.78 -8.77
N VAL A 71 10.05 -8.16 -9.39
CA VAL A 71 10.23 -7.05 -10.32
C VAL A 71 9.49 -5.82 -9.82
N LEU A 72 10.17 -4.69 -9.80
CA LEU A 72 9.61 -3.40 -9.52
C LEU A 72 9.42 -2.58 -10.80
N HIS A 73 8.35 -1.81 -10.83
CA HIS A 73 8.10 -0.76 -11.82
C HIS A 73 7.90 0.57 -11.08
N ASP A 74 8.73 1.57 -11.34
CA ASP A 74 8.61 2.91 -10.73
C ASP A 74 7.74 3.81 -11.61
N SER A 75 6.69 4.40 -11.04
CA SER A 75 5.79 5.30 -11.75
C SER A 75 6.38 6.69 -12.03
N MET A 76 7.65 6.93 -11.71
CA MET A 76 8.39 8.19 -11.89
C MET A 76 7.93 9.39 -11.08
N GLY A 77 6.89 9.23 -10.25
CA GLY A 77 6.37 10.32 -9.44
C GLY A 77 5.44 11.25 -10.18
N PHE A 78 4.31 11.54 -9.54
CA PHE A 78 3.32 12.48 -10.07
C PHE A 78 3.63 13.89 -9.56
N GLU A 79 3.79 14.86 -10.48
CA GLU A 79 3.96 16.26 -10.12
C GLU A 79 2.60 16.96 -9.95
N PRO A 80 2.43 17.85 -8.96
CA PRO A 80 1.19 18.62 -8.82
C PRO A 80 0.91 19.46 -10.07
N GLY A 81 -0.26 19.28 -10.68
CA GLY A 81 -0.66 20.01 -11.89
C GLY A 81 -0.24 19.37 -13.21
N ASN A 82 0.58 18.31 -13.20
CA ASN A 82 0.88 17.49 -14.36
C ASN A 82 0.21 16.12 -14.23
N THR A 83 -0.85 15.90 -15.00
CA THR A 83 -1.63 14.66 -14.94
C THR A 83 -1.04 13.54 -15.81
N LYS A 84 -0.03 13.85 -16.64
CA LYS A 84 0.48 12.91 -17.65
C LYS A 84 1.11 11.67 -17.02
N GLU A 85 1.97 11.85 -16.02
CA GLU A 85 2.65 10.73 -15.34
C GLU A 85 1.64 9.86 -14.59
N PHE A 86 0.61 10.49 -14.03
CA PHE A 86 -0.48 9.81 -13.34
C PHE A 86 -1.32 8.95 -14.28
N GLU A 87 -1.74 9.49 -15.42
CA GLU A 87 -2.46 8.73 -16.45
C GLU A 87 -1.59 7.61 -17.04
N THR A 88 -0.31 7.87 -17.28
CA THR A 88 0.66 6.87 -17.75
C THR A 88 0.72 5.68 -16.79
N ALA A 89 0.77 5.94 -15.47
CA ALA A 89 0.78 4.87 -14.47
C ALA A 89 -0.54 4.09 -14.42
N LYS A 90 -1.69 4.75 -14.58
CA LYS A 90 -3.00 4.08 -14.66
C LYS A 90 -3.11 3.22 -15.91
N GLU A 91 -2.63 3.70 -17.05
CA GLU A 91 -2.62 2.95 -18.30
C GLU A 91 -1.70 1.73 -18.22
N PHE A 92 -0.49 1.90 -17.68
CA PHE A 92 0.42 0.79 -17.40
C PHE A 92 -0.23 -0.28 -16.51
N PHE A 93 -0.85 0.14 -15.40
CA PHE A 93 -1.53 -0.79 -14.50
C PHE A 93 -2.65 -1.56 -15.21
N ARG A 94 -3.50 -0.86 -15.96
CA ARG A 94 -4.62 -1.47 -16.72
C ARG A 94 -4.12 -2.40 -17.82
N SER A 95 -3.07 -2.02 -18.55
CA SER A 95 -2.53 -2.80 -19.67
C SER A 95 -1.90 -4.11 -19.16
N ARG A 96 -1.14 -4.04 -18.06
CA ARG A 96 -0.54 -5.20 -17.39
C ARG A 96 -1.62 -6.11 -16.80
N GLY A 97 -2.68 -5.57 -16.22
CA GLY A 97 -3.82 -6.35 -15.71
C GLY A 97 -4.55 -7.20 -16.77
N LYS A 98 -4.49 -6.79 -18.04
CA LYS A 98 -5.10 -7.52 -19.18
C LYS A 98 -4.20 -8.59 -19.79
N ARG A 99 -2.93 -8.71 -19.36
CA ARG A 99 -2.00 -9.67 -19.97
C ARG A 99 -2.40 -11.11 -19.68
N VAL A 100 -2.24 -11.98 -20.68
CA VAL A 100 -2.55 -13.41 -20.54
C VAL A 100 -1.57 -14.10 -19.59
N PRO A 101 -0.24 -13.94 -19.73
CA PRO A 101 0.70 -14.56 -18.81
C PRO A 101 0.65 -13.89 -17.43
N LEU A 102 0.48 -14.69 -16.36
CA LEU A 102 0.45 -14.19 -14.98
C LEU A 102 1.71 -13.41 -14.63
N LYS A 103 2.88 -13.93 -15.02
CA LYS A 103 4.19 -13.30 -14.81
C LYS A 103 4.33 -11.88 -15.36
N ASP A 104 3.45 -11.48 -16.29
CA ASP A 104 3.49 -10.15 -16.90
C ASP A 104 2.48 -9.16 -16.28
N ARG A 105 1.63 -9.63 -15.35
CA ARG A 105 0.66 -8.81 -14.63
C ARG A 105 1.32 -8.07 -13.47
N VAL A 106 0.71 -6.96 -13.05
CA VAL A 106 1.01 -6.33 -11.75
C VAL A 106 0.29 -7.14 -10.67
N HIS A 107 1.03 -7.55 -9.65
CA HIS A 107 0.56 -8.44 -8.59
C HIS A 107 0.28 -7.71 -7.27
N ALA A 108 0.98 -6.61 -7.03
CA ALA A 108 0.69 -5.71 -5.91
C ALA A 108 1.08 -4.27 -6.29
N ILE A 109 0.56 -3.32 -5.52
CA ILE A 109 0.92 -1.91 -5.60
C ILE A 109 1.55 -1.48 -4.29
N TRP A 110 2.68 -0.79 -4.36
CA TRP A 110 3.23 -0.02 -3.24
C TRP A 110 2.86 1.44 -3.43
N LEU A 111 1.91 1.92 -2.64
CA LEU A 111 1.47 3.31 -2.65
C LEU A 111 2.27 4.10 -1.62
N CYS A 112 3.26 4.84 -2.09
CA CYS A 112 4.16 5.64 -1.26
C CYS A 112 3.54 7.00 -0.95
N ILE A 113 3.42 7.30 0.33
CA ILE A 113 2.78 8.52 0.85
C ILE A 113 3.72 9.16 1.86
N LYS A 114 4.01 10.44 1.68
CA LYS A 114 4.82 11.19 2.63
C LYS A 114 4.02 11.33 3.93
N VAL A 115 4.64 11.06 5.07
CA VAL A 115 4.05 11.37 6.38
C VAL A 115 3.68 12.86 6.40
N PRO A 116 2.39 13.20 6.62
CA PRO A 116 1.94 14.58 6.57
C PRO A 116 2.67 15.44 7.59
N HIS A 117 2.95 16.67 7.19
CA HIS A 117 3.50 17.70 8.06
C HIS A 117 2.62 18.96 8.00
N ALA A 118 2.59 19.73 9.09
CA ALA A 118 1.89 21.01 9.19
C ALA A 118 0.41 20.97 8.73
N GLY A 119 -0.32 19.91 9.07
CA GLY A 119 -1.76 19.80 8.77
C GLY A 119 -2.11 19.49 7.30
N SER A 120 -1.15 19.07 6.49
CA SER A 120 -1.43 18.57 5.14
C SER A 120 -2.30 17.32 5.16
N ARG A 121 -3.10 17.12 4.10
CA ARG A 121 -3.94 15.92 3.93
C ARG A 121 -3.07 14.68 3.71
N VAL A 122 -3.52 13.53 4.22
CA VAL A 122 -2.81 12.24 4.11
C VAL A 122 -2.82 11.69 2.69
N PHE A 123 -4.01 11.55 2.11
CA PHE A 123 -4.17 11.10 0.72
C PHE A 123 -4.52 12.28 -0.15
N GLU A 124 -3.91 12.40 -1.32
CA GLU A 124 -4.37 13.26 -2.39
C GLU A 124 -5.35 12.54 -3.33
N THR A 125 -5.96 13.29 -4.25
CA THR A 125 -6.92 12.74 -5.22
C THR A 125 -6.33 11.58 -6.03
N GLY A 126 -5.05 11.68 -6.42
CA GLY A 126 -4.37 10.61 -7.15
C GLY A 126 -4.19 9.32 -6.33
N ASP A 127 -3.90 9.44 -5.04
CA ASP A 127 -3.76 8.29 -4.14
C ASP A 127 -5.10 7.56 -4.00
N GLU A 128 -6.18 8.32 -3.77
CA GLU A 128 -7.53 7.77 -3.66
C GLU A 128 -8.00 7.09 -4.95
N GLU A 129 -7.62 7.62 -6.11
CA GLU A 129 -7.97 7.02 -7.40
C GLU A 129 -7.20 5.71 -7.64
N PHE A 130 -5.90 5.63 -7.29
CA PHE A 130 -5.16 4.36 -7.34
C PHE A 130 -5.73 3.31 -6.40
N LEU A 131 -6.11 3.69 -5.17
CA LEU A 131 -6.77 2.79 -4.22
C LEU A 131 -8.06 2.21 -4.81
N LYS A 132 -8.91 3.04 -5.43
CA LYS A 132 -10.13 2.60 -6.11
C LYS A 132 -9.83 1.67 -7.28
N LEU A 133 -8.87 2.05 -8.14
CA LEU A 133 -8.48 1.29 -9.33
C LEU A 133 -7.97 -0.10 -8.96
N ALA A 134 -7.11 -0.18 -7.92
CA ALA A 134 -6.57 -1.43 -7.39
C ALA A 134 -7.68 -2.31 -6.79
N ALA A 135 -8.60 -1.72 -6.02
CA ALA A 135 -9.74 -2.43 -5.46
C ALA A 135 -10.64 -3.04 -6.54
N THR A 136 -10.95 -2.30 -7.61
CA THR A 136 -11.71 -2.82 -8.77
C THR A 136 -10.98 -3.97 -9.45
N ALA A 137 -9.66 -3.86 -9.60
CA ALA A 137 -8.82 -4.90 -10.19
C ALA A 137 -8.51 -6.08 -9.24
N LYS A 138 -8.94 -6.01 -7.96
CA LYS A 138 -8.60 -6.96 -6.89
C LYS A 138 -7.09 -7.17 -6.73
N VAL A 139 -6.31 -6.11 -6.93
CA VAL A 139 -4.86 -6.10 -6.71
C VAL A 139 -4.58 -5.53 -5.31
N PRO A 140 -3.83 -6.23 -4.45
CA PRO A 140 -3.51 -5.74 -3.11
C PRO A 140 -2.65 -4.46 -3.18
N VAL A 141 -2.98 -3.51 -2.31
CA VAL A 141 -2.21 -2.27 -2.11
C VAL A 141 -1.54 -2.32 -0.74
N VAL A 142 -0.22 -2.13 -0.72
CA VAL A 142 0.56 -1.85 0.47
C VAL A 142 0.80 -0.35 0.51
N VAL A 143 0.25 0.32 1.51
CA VAL A 143 0.51 1.75 1.72
C VAL A 143 1.81 1.89 2.51
N VAL A 144 2.76 2.63 1.96
CA VAL A 144 4.07 2.85 2.56
C VAL A 144 4.18 4.32 2.93
N PHE A 145 4.19 4.59 4.24
CA PHE A 145 4.45 5.95 4.72
C PHE A 145 5.96 6.22 4.74
N THR A 146 6.38 7.28 4.04
CA THR A 146 7.77 7.66 3.86
C THR A 146 8.07 8.98 4.57
N GLN A 147 9.35 9.28 4.77
CA GLN A 147 9.82 10.52 5.43
C GLN A 147 9.34 10.66 6.88
N PHE A 148 9.27 9.55 7.62
CA PHE A 148 8.94 9.54 9.04
C PHE A 148 9.95 10.35 9.89
N ASP A 149 11.21 10.40 9.45
CA ASP A 149 12.26 11.24 10.01
C ASP A 149 11.87 12.73 10.05
N ILE A 150 11.08 13.24 9.10
CA ILE A 150 10.59 14.62 9.13
C ILE A 150 9.60 14.84 10.28
N LEU A 151 8.72 13.86 10.53
CA LEU A 151 7.80 13.91 11.67
C LEU A 151 8.59 13.87 12.98
N TYR A 152 9.56 12.95 13.07
CA TYR A 152 10.43 12.81 14.23
C TYR A 152 11.18 14.11 14.56
N SER A 153 11.87 14.69 13.57
CA SER A 153 12.56 15.98 13.73
C SER A 153 11.60 17.11 14.13
N GLY A 154 10.36 17.07 13.61
CA GLY A 154 9.30 18.00 14.02
C GLY A 154 8.98 17.92 15.51
N ILE A 155 8.95 16.71 16.07
CA ILE A 155 8.76 16.48 17.51
C ILE A 155 9.97 16.98 18.31
N GLU A 156 11.19 16.70 17.85
CA GLU A 156 12.42 17.17 18.52
C GLU A 156 12.47 18.70 18.64
N MET A 157 12.02 19.42 17.62
CA MET A 157 12.04 20.89 17.59
C MET A 157 11.04 21.55 18.57
N VAL A 158 10.04 20.81 19.06
CA VAL A 158 8.99 21.36 19.96
C VAL A 158 9.09 20.85 21.39
N LEU A 159 10.19 20.17 21.74
CA LEU A 159 10.45 19.74 23.10
C LEU A 159 10.60 20.94 24.04
N THR A 160 10.17 20.75 25.29
CA THR A 160 10.35 21.74 26.35
C THR A 160 11.79 21.75 26.87
N ASP A 161 12.21 22.84 27.51
CA ASP A 161 13.54 22.95 28.13
C ASP A 161 13.81 21.85 29.16
N GLU A 162 12.79 21.38 29.88
CA GLU A 162 12.94 20.28 30.84
C GLU A 162 13.11 18.93 30.14
N GLU A 163 12.43 18.70 29.02
CA GLU A 163 12.57 17.48 28.22
C GLU A 163 13.95 17.40 27.57
N MET A 164 14.49 18.53 27.12
CA MET A 164 15.85 18.58 26.54
C MET A 164 16.96 18.24 27.55
N LYS A 165 16.68 18.32 28.86
CA LYS A 165 17.63 17.91 29.91
C LYS A 165 17.63 16.41 30.17
N LEU A 166 16.73 15.64 29.56
CA LEU A 166 16.68 14.19 29.71
C LEU A 166 17.96 13.54 29.15
N PRO A 167 18.39 12.39 29.71
CA PRO A 167 19.43 11.57 29.11
C PRO A 167 19.09 11.19 27.66
N ALA A 168 20.10 11.08 26.80
CA ALA A 168 19.91 10.88 25.36
C ALA A 168 19.04 9.66 24.99
N ASP A 169 19.14 8.57 25.75
CA ASP A 169 18.32 7.37 25.54
C ASP A 169 16.85 7.61 25.92
N GLN A 170 16.59 8.34 27.00
CA GLN A 170 15.24 8.72 27.42
C GLN A 170 14.62 9.73 26.45
N LEU A 171 15.39 10.72 26.00
CA LEU A 171 14.98 11.70 25.01
C LEU A 171 14.58 11.03 23.70
N ARG A 172 15.43 10.10 23.21
CA ARG A 172 15.15 9.36 21.98
C ARG A 172 13.85 8.55 22.08
N ARG A 173 13.63 7.86 23.22
CA ARG A 173 12.40 7.09 23.49
C ARG A 173 11.18 8.00 23.48
N LEU A 174 11.25 9.13 24.19
CA LEU A 174 10.17 10.11 24.25
C LEU A 174 9.79 10.62 22.85
N CYS A 175 10.78 11.01 22.03
CA CYS A 175 10.53 11.46 20.67
C CYS A 175 9.95 10.36 19.78
N SER A 176 10.46 9.13 19.90
CA SER A 176 9.95 7.98 19.16
C SER A 176 8.49 7.71 19.50
N GLU A 177 8.14 7.64 20.78
CA GLU A 177 6.78 7.40 21.24
C GLU A 177 5.83 8.52 20.79
N ARG A 178 6.25 9.79 20.89
CA ARG A 178 5.44 10.93 20.39
C ARG A 178 5.26 10.89 18.88
N ALA A 179 6.32 10.60 18.13
CA ALA A 179 6.24 10.50 16.67
C ALA A 179 5.35 9.35 16.23
N GLU A 180 5.43 8.19 16.89
CA GLU A 180 4.54 7.04 16.64
C GLU A 180 3.08 7.39 16.96
N ASN A 181 2.81 7.99 18.12
CA ASN A 181 1.47 8.39 18.51
C ASN A 181 0.85 9.41 17.53
N GLU A 182 1.61 10.43 17.13
CA GLU A 182 1.14 11.41 16.14
C GLU A 182 0.98 10.77 14.75
N PHE A 183 1.89 9.88 14.36
CA PHE A 183 1.75 9.11 13.13
C PHE A 183 0.46 8.28 13.13
N GLU A 184 0.19 7.51 14.18
CA GLU A 184 -1.00 6.68 14.28
C GLU A 184 -2.27 7.52 14.19
N LYS A 185 -2.31 8.61 14.95
CA LYS A 185 -3.44 9.54 15.01
C LYS A 185 -3.73 10.21 13.66
N ILE A 186 -2.70 10.55 12.89
CA ILE A 186 -2.84 11.26 11.62
C ILE A 186 -3.06 10.28 10.45
N CYS A 187 -2.24 9.23 10.36
CA CYS A 187 -2.10 8.41 9.16
C CYS A 187 -3.05 7.20 9.12
N LEU A 188 -3.43 6.63 10.27
CA LEU A 188 -4.27 5.42 10.29
C LEU A 188 -5.77 5.67 10.10
N PRO A 189 -6.41 6.71 10.68
CA PRO A 189 -7.85 6.90 10.51
C PRO A 189 -8.28 7.01 9.03
N PRO A 190 -7.56 7.76 8.16
CA PRO A 190 -7.89 7.82 6.74
C PRO A 190 -7.88 6.45 6.02
N LEU A 191 -7.03 5.51 6.47
CA LEU A 191 -6.95 4.16 5.90
C LEU A 191 -8.17 3.30 6.22
N GLN A 192 -8.91 3.59 7.30
CA GLN A 192 -10.05 2.77 7.72
C GLN A 192 -11.14 2.72 6.65
N LYS A 193 -11.30 3.78 5.86
CA LYS A 193 -12.20 3.86 4.69
C LYS A 193 -11.90 2.80 3.63
N TYR A 194 -10.66 2.32 3.55
CA TYR A 194 -10.18 1.39 2.53
C TYR A 194 -9.90 -0.01 3.06
N ARG A 195 -10.12 -0.25 4.36
CA ARG A 195 -10.03 -1.61 4.89
C ARG A 195 -11.10 -2.47 4.21
N PRO A 196 -10.73 -3.64 3.66
CA PRO A 196 -11.72 -4.59 3.22
C PRO A 196 -12.68 -4.86 4.37
N CYS A 197 -14.00 -4.91 4.11
CA CYS A 197 -14.88 -5.65 5.00
C CYS A 197 -14.30 -7.07 5.08
N THR A 198 -13.63 -7.40 6.18
CA THR A 198 -13.26 -8.79 6.44
C THR A 198 -14.56 -9.56 6.46
N PRO A 199 -14.78 -10.53 5.56
CA PRO A 199 -15.81 -11.52 5.81
C PRO A 199 -15.43 -12.14 7.15
N THR A 200 -16.30 -12.02 8.14
CA THR A 200 -16.13 -12.84 9.35
C THR A 200 -16.01 -14.30 8.91
N CYS A 201 -15.20 -15.13 9.60
CA CYS A 201 -14.97 -16.54 9.23
C CYS A 201 -16.25 -17.38 8.97
N ALA A 202 -17.45 -16.85 9.27
CA ALA A 202 -18.74 -17.42 8.91
C ALA A 202 -19.03 -17.49 7.39
N ASP A 203 -18.30 -16.76 6.53
CA ASP A 203 -18.60 -16.70 5.08
C ASP A 203 -17.82 -17.71 4.21
N PHE A 204 -16.82 -18.42 4.76
CA PHE A 204 -16.18 -19.55 4.09
C PHE A 204 -16.94 -20.85 4.39
N ARG A 205 -18.12 -21.01 3.77
CA ARG A 205 -18.75 -22.34 3.64
C ARG A 205 -18.33 -23.01 2.34
N PRO A 206 -18.02 -24.32 2.35
CA PRO A 206 -17.70 -25.07 1.14
C PRO A 206 -18.83 -25.00 0.11
N ARG A 207 -18.46 -25.03 -1.18
CA ARG A 207 -19.34 -24.84 -2.35
C ARG A 207 -20.58 -25.74 -2.39
N SER A 208 -20.61 -26.82 -1.62
CA SER A 208 -21.75 -27.72 -1.47
C SER A 208 -22.97 -27.10 -0.79
N GLU A 209 -22.82 -26.00 -0.05
CA GLU A 209 -23.91 -25.39 0.72
C GLU A 209 -24.47 -24.07 0.12
N GLN A 210 -23.97 -23.62 -1.03
CA GLN A 210 -24.35 -22.33 -1.63
C GLN A 210 -25.67 -22.35 -2.43
N GLN A 211 -26.31 -23.50 -2.63
CA GLN A 211 -27.52 -23.61 -3.47
C GLN A 211 -28.84 -23.26 -2.75
N SER A 212 -28.84 -22.90 -1.47
CA SER A 212 -30.09 -22.77 -0.68
C SER A 212 -30.41 -21.38 -0.13
N ARG A 213 -29.73 -20.30 -0.53
CA ARG A 213 -30.14 -18.94 -0.10
C ARG A 213 -31.19 -18.32 -1.04
N PRO A 214 -32.34 -17.83 -0.53
CA PRO A 214 -33.19 -16.91 -1.26
C PRO A 214 -32.51 -15.51 -1.33
N PRO A 215 -32.89 -14.65 -2.29
CA PRO A 215 -32.23 -13.36 -2.50
C PRO A 215 -32.45 -12.42 -1.30
N CYS A 216 -31.36 -11.93 -0.71
CA CYS A 216 -31.42 -10.90 0.34
C CYS A 216 -31.81 -9.56 -0.28
N PHE A 217 -33.02 -9.09 0.04
CA PHE A 217 -33.42 -7.70 -0.13
C PHE A 217 -32.66 -6.81 0.87
N SER A 218 -32.06 -5.73 0.38
CA SER A 218 -31.50 -4.65 1.19
C SER A 218 -32.62 -3.99 2.03
N ARG A 219 -32.56 -4.10 3.35
CA ARG A 219 -33.39 -3.30 4.26
C ARG A 219 -32.66 -2.03 4.63
N SER A 220 -33.17 -0.92 4.12
CA SER A 220 -32.97 0.44 4.64
C SER A 220 -33.46 0.51 6.09
N TYR A 221 -32.63 1.06 6.97
CA TYR A 221 -33.04 1.40 8.33
C TYR A 221 -33.99 2.62 8.30
N GLN A 222 -35.25 2.41 8.66
CA GLN A 222 -36.14 3.47 9.15
C GLN A 222 -36.22 3.34 10.67
N ASN A 223 -35.90 4.44 11.36
CA ASN A 223 -36.01 4.57 12.81
C ASN A 223 -37.49 4.62 13.23
N TYR A 224 -37.87 3.76 14.19
CA TYR A 224 -39.09 3.91 14.98
C TYR A 224 -38.71 4.54 16.32
N SER A 225 -39.26 5.71 16.62
CA SER A 225 -39.41 6.24 17.97
C SER A 225 -40.79 5.82 18.48
N GLU A 226 -40.83 4.91 19.46
CA GLU A 226 -42.05 4.56 20.17
C GLU A 226 -42.28 5.52 21.35
N SER A 227 -43.47 6.10 21.36
CA SER A 227 -44.11 6.72 22.52
C SER A 227 -44.65 5.64 23.47
N PRO A 228 -44.80 5.90 24.78
CA PRO A 228 -45.79 5.22 25.60
C PRO A 228 -47.02 6.12 25.83
N GLY A 229 -48.22 5.58 25.58
CA GLY A 229 -49.51 6.10 26.08
C GLY A 229 -49.69 5.77 27.57
N ARG A 230 -50.84 5.89 28.24
CA ARG A 230 -52.20 6.45 28.06
C ARG A 230 -52.86 6.34 29.45
N HIS A 231 -54.05 6.95 29.61
CA HIS A 231 -55.02 6.86 30.73
C HIS A 231 -54.82 7.88 31.85
N ARG A 232 -55.80 8.70 32.27
CA ARG A 232 -57.26 8.76 32.10
C ARG A 232 -57.70 10.16 31.70
#